data_AF-A0A2M8RV65-F1
#
_entry.id   AF-A0A2M8RV65-F1
#
_cell.length_a   1.000
_cell.length_b   1.000
_cell.length_c   1.000
_cell.angle_alpha   90.00
_cell.angle_beta   90.00
_cell.angle_gamma   90.00
#
_symmetry.space_group_name_H-M   'P 1'
#
loop_
_entity.id
_entity.type
_entity.pdbx_description
1 polymer ?
#
loop_
_entity_poly.entity_id
_entity_poly.type
_entity_poly.pdbx_seq_one_letter_code
_entity_poly.pdbx_strand_id
1 'polypeptide(L)'
;MVDGMISKNDVNILNLPTIHIDFDGEFMASCGLSNQVELLDRCHEYFKDWFANRYTLQGFAEKYASEHISLWTTQAVNMPKSMDDHPFFAFVIRFDQLENSYVLVQCQLNSQDKVQ
;
A
#
# COMPACT_ATOMS: atom_id res chain seq x y z
N MET A 1 16.81 -14.57 2.13
CA MET A 1 16.32 -14.38 0.76
C MET A 1 15.62 -13.04 0.73
N VAL A 2 16.07 -12.10 -0.10
CA VAL A 2 15.43 -10.80 -0.27
C VAL A 2 14.41 -11.00 -1.38
N ASP A 3 13.15 -11.10 -0.98
CA ASP A 3 12.02 -11.45 -1.85
C ASP A 3 11.60 -10.19 -2.61
N GLY A 4 12.13 -10.04 -3.83
CA GLY A 4 11.63 -9.24 -4.95
C GLY A 4 11.48 -7.72 -4.84
N MET A 5 10.85 -7.19 -3.78
CA MET A 5 10.46 -5.78 -3.72
C MET A 5 10.55 -5.13 -2.33
N ILE A 6 10.64 -5.93 -1.26
CA ILE A 6 10.81 -5.42 0.11
C ILE A 6 12.30 -5.46 0.48
N SER A 7 12.87 -4.28 0.67
CA SER A 7 14.24 -4.07 1.13
C SER A 7 14.33 -4.18 2.66
N LYS A 8 15.55 -4.33 3.18
CA LYS A 8 15.81 -4.32 4.64
C LYS A 8 15.39 -3.01 5.34
N ASN A 9 15.19 -1.93 4.58
CA ASN A 9 14.84 -0.62 5.10
C ASN A 9 13.33 -0.36 5.03
N ASP A 10 12.56 -1.28 4.46
CA ASP A 10 11.12 -1.14 4.39
C ASP A 10 10.50 -1.51 5.74
N VAL A 11 9.50 -0.72 6.12
CA VAL A 11 8.83 -0.78 7.41
C VAL A 11 7.40 -1.25 7.18
N ASN A 12 6.93 -2.19 8.00
CA ASN A 12 5.53 -2.57 7.98
C ASN A 12 4.66 -1.37 8.37
N ILE A 13 3.56 -1.13 7.66
CA ILE A 13 2.70 0.04 7.89
C ILE A 13 2.14 0.10 9.32
N LEU A 14 1.94 -1.05 9.98
CA LEU A 14 1.47 -1.10 11.37
C LEU A 14 2.47 -0.48 12.36
N ASN A 15 3.74 -0.33 11.97
CA ASN A 15 4.77 0.31 12.78
C ASN A 15 4.95 1.81 12.47
N LEU A 16 4.11 2.37 11.59
CA LEU A 16 4.14 3.79 11.23
C LEU A 16 2.99 4.57 11.91
N PRO A 17 3.13 5.90 12.04
CA PRO A 17 2.01 6.77 12.42
C PRO A 17 0.84 6.62 11.47
N THR A 18 -0.37 6.90 11.97
CA THR A 18 -1.60 6.81 11.17
C THR A 18 -1.49 7.59 9.86
N ILE A 19 -1.79 6.90 8.76
CA ILE A 19 -1.75 7.46 7.41
C ILE A 19 -3.19 7.59 6.89
N HIS A 20 -3.59 8.81 6.57
CA HIS A 20 -4.90 9.12 6.00
C HIS A 20 -4.78 9.30 4.49
N ILE A 21 -5.41 8.40 3.75
CA ILE A 21 -5.48 8.45 2.29
C ILE A 21 -6.56 9.45 1.86
N ASP A 22 -6.30 10.15 0.76
CA ASP A 22 -7.34 10.85 0.01
C ASP A 22 -8.02 9.87 -0.96
N PHE A 23 -9.20 9.39 -0.57
CA PHE A 23 -10.00 8.45 -1.37
C PHE A 23 -10.69 9.11 -2.56
N ASP A 24 -10.79 10.43 -2.58
CA ASP A 24 -11.36 11.17 -3.70
C ASP A 24 -10.24 11.68 -4.65
N GLY A 25 -8.97 11.43 -4.29
CA GLY A 25 -7.76 11.77 -5.04
C GLY A 25 -7.23 10.66 -5.96
N GLU A 26 -6.04 10.88 -6.52
CA GLU A 26 -5.39 9.92 -7.41
C GLU A 26 -4.98 8.62 -6.69
N PHE A 27 -5.34 7.49 -7.29
CA PHE A 27 -5.02 6.15 -6.81
C PHE A 27 -4.57 5.26 -7.98
N MET A 28 -3.45 4.58 -7.80
CA MET A 28 -2.91 3.64 -8.79
C MET A 28 -2.40 2.38 -8.10
N ALA A 29 -2.76 1.22 -8.64
CA ALA A 29 -2.22 -0.08 -8.25
C ALA A 29 -1.55 -0.72 -9.47
N SER A 30 -0.35 -1.26 -9.28
CA SER A 30 0.45 -1.88 -10.34
C SER A 30 1.22 -3.10 -9.82
N CYS A 31 1.51 -4.03 -10.71
CA CYS A 31 2.26 -5.24 -10.40
C CYS A 31 3.18 -5.58 -11.58
N GLY A 32 4.46 -5.82 -11.30
CA GLY A 32 5.48 -6.14 -12.32
C GLY A 32 5.75 -7.64 -12.48
N LEU A 33 4.91 -8.49 -11.91
CA LEU A 33 5.08 -9.94 -11.87
C LEU A 33 4.30 -10.63 -13.00
N SER A 34 4.71 -11.85 -13.37
CA SER A 34 4.04 -12.63 -14.42
C SER A 34 2.57 -12.95 -14.09
N ASN A 35 2.23 -13.05 -12.80
CA ASN A 35 0.87 -13.25 -12.29
C ASN A 35 0.14 -11.93 -11.95
N GLN A 36 0.56 -10.79 -12.52
CA GLN A 36 0.00 -9.47 -12.23
C GLN A 36 -1.54 -9.38 -12.32
N VAL A 37 -2.16 -10.07 -13.28
CA VAL A 37 -3.62 -10.01 -13.48
C VAL A 37 -4.34 -10.61 -12.26
N GLU A 38 -3.90 -11.79 -11.83
CA GLU A 38 -4.47 -12.47 -10.66
C GLU A 38 -4.29 -11.64 -9.38
N LEU A 39 -3.11 -11.05 -9.18
CA LEU A 39 -2.82 -10.24 -8.00
C LEU A 39 -3.64 -8.94 -7.97
N LEU A 40 -3.77 -8.25 -9.12
CA LEU A 40 -4.58 -7.03 -9.23
C LEU A 40 -6.08 -7.32 -9.08
N ASP A 41 -6.57 -8.41 -9.67
CA ASP A 41 -7.97 -8.86 -9.52
C ASP A 41 -8.27 -9.19 -8.05
N ARG A 42 -7.34 -9.86 -7.37
CA ARG A 42 -7.48 -10.15 -5.94
C ARG A 42 -7.48 -8.87 -5.09
N CYS A 43 -6.63 -7.90 -5.40
CA CYS A 43 -6.63 -6.59 -4.75
C CYS A 43 -7.94 -5.81 -4.95
N HIS A 44 -8.64 -6.01 -6.06
CA HIS A 44 -9.86 -5.27 -6.40
C HIS A 44 -10.92 -5.36 -5.30
N GLU A 45 -11.17 -6.55 -4.76
CA GLU A 45 -12.20 -6.73 -3.72
C GLU A 45 -11.82 -6.05 -2.41
N TYR A 46 -10.53 -6.08 -2.03
CA TYR A 46 -10.04 -5.36 -0.86
C TYR A 46 -10.10 -3.84 -1.04
N PHE A 47 -9.83 -3.35 -2.26
CA PHE A 47 -9.97 -1.92 -2.58
C PHE A 47 -11.41 -1.46 -2.56
N LYS A 48 -12.37 -2.24 -3.08
CA LYS A 48 -13.80 -1.90 -3.01
C LYS A 48 -14.25 -1.68 -1.57
N ASP A 49 -13.95 -2.64 -0.68
CA ASP A 49 -14.30 -2.51 0.73
C ASP A 49 -13.58 -1.34 1.40
N TRP A 50 -12.29 -1.16 1.10
CA TRP A 50 -11.51 -0.05 1.66
C TRP A 50 -12.07 1.32 1.27
N PHE A 51 -12.36 1.53 -0.02
CA PHE A 51 -12.92 2.78 -0.52
C PHE A 51 -14.36 3.02 -0.02
N ALA A 52 -15.14 1.96 0.21
CA ALA A 52 -16.48 2.08 0.77
C ALA A 52 -16.46 2.51 2.25
N ASN A 53 -15.52 1.99 3.03
CA ASN A 53 -15.44 2.23 4.48
C ASN A 53 -14.49 3.36 4.88
N ARG A 54 -13.59 3.79 3.97
CA ARG A 54 -12.68 4.93 4.12
C ARG A 54 -11.82 4.91 5.40
N TYR A 55 -11.42 3.73 5.87
CA TYR A 55 -10.53 3.61 7.03
C TYR A 55 -9.06 3.92 6.69
N THR A 56 -8.24 4.16 7.71
CA THR A 56 -6.81 4.51 7.56
C THR A 56 -5.98 3.37 6.96
N LEU A 57 -4.74 3.66 6.52
CA LEU A 57 -3.89 2.60 5.96
C LEU A 57 -3.57 1.51 7.01
N GLN A 58 -3.45 1.88 8.29
CA GLN A 58 -3.34 0.95 9.40
C GLN A 58 -4.62 0.13 9.56
N GLY A 59 -5.80 0.76 9.49
CA GLY A 59 -7.08 0.05 9.52
C GLY A 59 -7.19 -1.00 8.40
N PHE A 60 -6.64 -0.71 7.21
CA PHE A 60 -6.52 -1.69 6.12
C PHE A 60 -5.65 -2.88 6.52
N ALA A 61 -4.44 -2.57 6.98
CA ALA A 61 -3.46 -3.59 7.36
C ALA A 61 -3.97 -4.48 8.50
N GLU A 62 -4.63 -3.91 9.51
CA GLU A 62 -5.20 -4.66 10.63
C GLU A 62 -6.36 -5.55 10.20
N LYS A 63 -7.29 -5.00 9.39
CA LYS A 63 -8.47 -5.73 8.92
C LYS A 63 -8.10 -6.99 8.15
N TYR A 64 -7.10 -6.89 7.26
CA TYR A 64 -6.71 -7.96 6.37
C TYR A 64 -5.48 -8.77 6.82
N ALA A 65 -4.91 -8.46 7.99
CA ALA A 65 -3.81 -9.25 8.57
C ALA A 65 -4.19 -10.73 8.77
N SER A 66 -5.44 -11.00 9.16
CA SER A 66 -5.95 -12.37 9.34
C SER A 66 -6.10 -13.15 8.03
N GLU A 67 -6.14 -12.46 6.89
CA GLU A 67 -6.14 -13.03 5.54
C GLU A 67 -4.72 -13.17 4.96
N HIS A 68 -3.69 -13.02 5.80
CA HIS A 68 -2.28 -13.08 5.41
C HIS A 68 -1.89 -11.99 4.40
N ILE A 69 -2.45 -10.80 4.57
CA ILE A 69 -2.10 -9.61 3.79
C ILE A 69 -1.28 -8.68 4.69
N SER A 70 -0.10 -8.29 4.21
CA SER A 70 0.78 -7.35 4.91
C SER A 70 1.11 -6.14 4.03
N LEU A 71 1.18 -4.97 4.66
CA LEU A 71 1.49 -3.71 3.99
C LEU A 71 2.86 -3.20 4.41
N TRP A 72 3.66 -2.76 3.45
CA TRP A 72 5.03 -2.32 3.66
C TRP A 72 5.31 -1.02 2.93
N THR A 73 6.13 -0.13 3.50
CA THR A 73 6.69 0.98 2.73
C THR A 73 7.51 0.45 1.57
N THR A 74 7.78 1.30 0.58
CA THR A 74 8.77 0.98 -0.43
C THR A 74 9.58 2.21 -0.82
N GLN A 75 10.89 2.00 -0.95
CA GLN A 75 11.81 2.98 -1.53
C GLN A 75 12.00 2.79 -3.05
N ALA A 76 11.30 1.81 -3.65
CA ALA A 76 11.51 1.41 -5.04
C ALA A 76 10.94 2.42 -6.05
N VAL A 77 10.15 3.40 -5.60
CA VAL A 77 9.53 4.41 -6.46
C VAL A 77 10.07 5.80 -6.14
N ASN A 78 10.59 6.46 -7.18
CA ASN A 78 10.83 7.89 -7.15
C ASN A 78 9.48 8.59 -7.21
N MET A 79 8.99 9.01 -6.06
CA MET A 79 7.75 9.78 -5.99
C MET A 79 7.96 11.14 -6.65
N PRO A 80 7.01 11.61 -7.48
CA PRO A 80 7.08 12.97 -8.02
C PRO A 80 7.24 13.94 -6.85
N LYS A 81 8.27 14.79 -6.89
CA LYS A 81 8.38 15.94 -6.00
C LYS A 81 7.31 16.95 -6.44
N SER A 82 6.08 16.72 -5.99
CA SER A 82 4.91 17.61 -6.06
C SER A 82 4.61 18.27 -7.42
N MET A 83 3.49 17.90 -8.03
CA MET A 83 2.61 18.93 -8.59
C MET A 83 1.52 19.12 -7.54
N ASP A 84 1.49 20.29 -6.91
CA ASP A 84 0.46 20.79 -5.99
C ASP A 84 0.23 20.02 -4.68
N ASP A 85 0.80 20.52 -3.57
CA ASP A 85 0.43 20.39 -2.12
C ASP A 85 -0.09 19.07 -1.50
N HIS A 86 -0.28 17.99 -2.25
CA HIS A 86 -0.75 16.69 -1.80
C HIS A 86 0.37 15.66 -1.98
N PRO A 87 1.09 15.29 -0.90
CA PRO A 87 2.16 14.32 -1.01
C PRO A 87 1.57 12.96 -1.40
N PHE A 88 2.10 12.37 -2.47
CA PHE A 88 1.81 10.98 -2.78
C PHE A 88 2.55 10.06 -1.82
N PHE A 89 1.89 8.96 -1.43
CA PHE A 89 2.46 7.88 -0.65
C PHE A 89 2.45 6.59 -1.46
N ALA A 90 3.56 5.85 -1.37
CA ALA A 90 3.70 4.55 -2.01
C ALA A 90 3.94 3.46 -0.98
N PHE A 91 3.23 2.36 -1.16
CA PHE A 91 3.36 1.17 -0.33
C PHE A 91 3.12 -0.09 -1.16
N VAL A 92 3.43 -1.22 -0.56
CA VAL A 92 3.31 -2.54 -1.15
C VAL A 92 2.30 -3.33 -0.36
N ILE A 93 1.39 -3.98 -1.07
CA ILE A 93 0.56 -5.07 -0.53
C ILE A 93 1.26 -6.38 -0.85
N ARG A 94 1.53 -7.20 0.16
CA ARG A 94 2.07 -8.54 0.03
C ARG A 94 1.04 -9.58 0.48
N PHE A 95 0.96 -10.68 -0.27
CA PHE A 95 0.16 -11.84 0.11
C PHE A 95 1.09 -12.90 0.72
N ASP A 96 1.19 -12.95 2.04
CA ASP A 96 2.26 -13.65 2.75
C ASP A 96 2.29 -15.17 2.52
N GLN A 97 1.19 -15.74 2.03
CA GLN A 97 1.09 -17.16 1.66
C GLN A 97 1.51 -17.48 0.22
N LEU A 98 1.77 -16.47 -0.60
CA LEU A 98 2.16 -16.61 -2.00
C LEU A 98 3.61 -16.17 -2.18
N GLU A 99 4.41 -16.99 -2.87
CA GLU A 99 5.72 -16.56 -3.33
C GLU A 99 5.57 -15.49 -4.42
N ASN A 100 6.50 -14.53 -4.48
CA ASN A 100 6.48 -13.44 -5.46
C ASN A 100 5.10 -12.79 -5.60
N SER A 101 4.62 -12.17 -4.52
CA SER A 101 3.26 -11.63 -4.45
C SER A 101 3.29 -10.21 -3.92
N TYR A 102 3.46 -9.26 -4.82
CA TYR A 102 3.44 -7.85 -4.45
C TYR A 102 2.57 -7.04 -5.41
N VAL A 103 1.86 -6.06 -4.86
CA VAL A 103 1.18 -5.01 -5.61
C VAL A 103 1.67 -3.67 -5.07
N LEU A 104 2.26 -2.87 -5.94
CA LEU A 104 2.65 -1.50 -5.65
C LEU A 104 1.41 -0.61 -5.72
N VAL A 105 1.15 0.13 -4.66
CA VAL A 105 0.06 1.10 -4.58
C VAL A 105 0.66 2.49 -4.40
N GLN A 106 0.16 3.44 -5.18
CA GLN A 106 0.45 4.86 -5.07
C GLN A 106 -0.86 5.61 -4.89
N CYS A 107 -0.92 6.49 -3.90
CA CYS A 107 -2.14 7.21 -3.56
C CYS A 107 -1.82 8.59 -2.98
N GLN A 108 -2.75 9.53 -3.12
CA GLN A 108 -2.64 10.84 -2.49
C GLN A 108 -2.94 10.74 -0.99
N LEU A 109 -2.26 11.57 -0.21
CA LEU A 109 -2.52 11.71 1.22
C LEU A 109 -3.43 12.91 1.49
N ASN A 110 -4.39 12.69 2.39
CA ASN A 110 -5.10 13.78 3.06
C ASN A 110 -4.22 14.37 4.18
N SER A 111 -3.64 13.50 5.00
CA SER A 111 -2.73 13.87 6.08
C SER A 111 -1.93 12.66 6.56
N GLN A 112 -0.85 12.94 7.30
CA GLN A 112 -0.12 11.92 8.05
C GLN A 112 0.11 12.46 9.46
N ASP A 113 -0.24 11.66 10.47
CA ASP A 113 0.02 12.04 11.85
C ASP A 113 1.54 12.16 12.07
N LYS A 114 1.96 13.27 12.69
CA LYS A 114 3.37 13.44 13.08
C LYS A 114 3.59 12.70 14.39
N VAL A 115 4.64 11.88 14.45
CA VAL A 115 5.16 11.41 15.75
C VAL A 115 5.59 12.65 16.52
N GLN A 116 5.01 12.86 17.71
CA GLN A 116 5.48 13.86 18.67
C GLN A 116 6.78 13.42 19.33
#